data_AF-A0A1B9MSR8-F1
#
_entry.id   AF-A0A1B9MSR8-F1
#
_cell.length_a   1.000
_cell.length_b   1.000
_cell.length_c   1.000
_cell.angle_alpha   90.00
_cell.angle_beta   90.00
_cell.angle_gamma   90.00
#
_symmetry.space_group_name_H-M   'P 1'
#
loop_
_entity.id
_entity.type
_entity.pdbx_description
1 polymer ?
#
loop_
_entity_poly.entity_id
_entity_poly.type
_entity_poly.pdbx_seq_one_letter_code
_entity_poly.pdbx_strand_id
1 'polypeptide(L)'
;MKKRKTQLWLALIIYFILSLPCFADPKVVHVLVALCDNKYQKIAPVPKAIGNGQDPKNNLYWGAAYGFKTYFTKQKEWQVVQINQPKSGKILEEIIYKHQDKDIYLIAQAYNGKYINDTVDDFIDYSAGKKAMPFKLANKTVMAGGSADLVVYIGHDSLMEWSWKKYLPDSWRWETLSKEQQEKQKSRYAAVFACKSQQYFTPPLSRLGITPLILTLHRMAPEAYSVHAMINSWLNGESKADIRLKVASTYSQYQKLSKPALHIFTTEYSQ
;
A
#
# COMPACT_ATOMS: atom_id res chain seq x y z
N MET A 1 3.78 -2.06 62.09
CA MET A 1 4.81 -1.80 61.04
C MET A 1 4.84 -2.85 59.92
N LYS A 2 4.70 -4.16 60.17
CA LYS A 2 4.75 -5.22 59.12
C LYS A 2 3.71 -5.06 57.99
N LYS A 3 2.42 -4.86 58.31
CA LYS A 3 1.33 -4.69 57.32
C LYS A 3 1.53 -3.53 56.33
N ARG A 4 2.09 -2.40 56.80
CA ARG A 4 2.38 -1.22 55.96
C ARG A 4 3.48 -1.51 54.94
N LYS A 5 4.52 -2.27 55.34
CA LYS A 5 5.56 -2.73 54.40
C LYS A 5 4.96 -3.66 53.35
N THR A 6 4.12 -4.63 53.72
CA THR A 6 3.51 -5.55 52.75
C THR A 6 2.63 -4.83 51.72
N GLN A 7 1.86 -3.82 52.14
CA GLN A 7 1.06 -2.98 51.23
C GLN A 7 1.92 -2.13 50.28
N LEU A 8 3.03 -1.58 50.76
CA LEU A 8 4.00 -0.85 49.93
C LEU A 8 4.67 -1.76 48.89
N TRP A 9 5.03 -3.00 49.27
CA TRP A 9 5.59 -3.99 48.34
C TRP A 9 4.58 -4.43 47.27
N LEU A 10 3.31 -4.66 47.65
CA LEU A 10 2.23 -4.97 46.70
C LEU A 10 1.95 -3.80 45.74
N ALA A 11 1.97 -2.56 46.23
CA ALA A 11 1.80 -1.37 45.38
C ALA A 11 2.96 -1.17 44.39
N LEU A 12 4.20 -1.42 44.82
CA LEU A 12 5.39 -1.38 43.95
C LEU A 12 5.37 -2.45 42.86
N ILE A 13 4.91 -3.67 43.18
CA ILE A 13 4.75 -4.76 42.21
C ILE A 13 3.65 -4.42 41.19
N ILE A 14 2.53 -3.87 41.63
CA ILE A 14 1.43 -3.43 40.73
C ILE A 14 1.90 -2.29 39.81
N TYR A 15 2.66 -1.32 40.34
CA TYR A 15 3.23 -0.24 39.54
C TYR A 15 4.25 -0.76 38.50
N PHE A 16 5.05 -1.76 38.86
CA PHE A 16 6.01 -2.39 37.95
C PHE A 16 5.31 -3.20 36.84
N ILE A 17 4.23 -3.93 37.16
CA ILE A 17 3.45 -4.70 36.19
C ILE A 17 2.67 -3.78 35.22
N LEU A 18 2.17 -2.63 35.69
CA LEU A 18 1.50 -1.63 34.83
C LEU A 18 2.48 -0.81 33.97
N SER A 19 3.77 -0.87 34.24
CA SER A 19 4.81 -0.16 33.49
C SER A 19 5.42 -0.96 32.33
N LEU A 20 4.92 -2.18 32.08
CA LEU A 20 5.32 -2.95 30.90
C LEU A 20 4.87 -2.19 29.64
N PRO A 21 5.79 -1.74 28.77
CA PRO A 21 5.41 -1.13 27.50
C PRO A 21 4.64 -2.17 26.69
N CYS A 22 3.33 -1.94 26.52
CA CYS A 22 2.56 -2.60 25.48
C CYS A 22 3.07 -2.04 24.15
N PHE A 23 4.06 -2.71 23.55
CA PHE A 23 4.53 -2.37 22.22
C PHE A 23 3.38 -2.69 21.26
N ALA A 24 2.71 -1.65 20.77
CA ALA A 24 1.78 -1.78 19.67
C ALA A 24 2.55 -2.34 18.46
N ASP A 25 1.90 -3.23 17.70
CA ASP A 25 2.47 -3.71 16.45
C ASP A 25 2.81 -2.53 15.53
N PRO A 26 3.94 -2.59 14.80
CA PRO A 26 4.30 -1.53 13.87
C PRO A 26 3.20 -1.36 12.82
N LYS A 27 2.95 -0.11 12.42
CA LYS A 27 2.06 0.17 11.29
C LYS A 27 2.78 -0.22 9.98
N VAL A 28 2.07 -0.86 9.06
CA VAL A 28 2.65 -1.44 7.84
C VAL A 28 1.93 -0.93 6.59
N VAL A 29 2.72 -0.40 5.65
CA VAL A 29 2.29 -0.11 4.28
C VAL A 29 2.87 -1.17 3.35
N HIS A 30 2.05 -1.77 2.51
CA HIS A 30 2.49 -2.71 1.49
C HIS A 30 2.17 -2.19 0.10
N VAL A 31 3.21 -1.93 -0.71
CA VAL A 31 3.10 -1.36 -2.04
C VAL A 31 3.44 -2.42 -3.09
N LEU A 32 2.51 -2.68 -4.00
CA LEU A 32 2.65 -3.59 -5.12
C LEU A 32 2.76 -2.76 -6.38
N VAL A 33 3.89 -2.88 -7.08
CA VAL A 33 4.16 -2.14 -8.31
C VAL A 33 4.20 -3.10 -9.48
N ALA A 34 3.13 -3.14 -10.27
CA ALA A 34 3.11 -3.86 -11.54
C ALA A 34 3.96 -3.09 -12.56
N LEU A 35 5.17 -3.57 -12.85
CA LEU A 35 6.12 -2.87 -13.71
C LEU A 35 5.55 -2.64 -15.12
N CYS A 36 5.77 -1.45 -15.68
CA CYS A 36 5.30 -1.07 -17.01
C CYS A 36 5.87 -2.01 -18.09
N ASP A 37 5.03 -2.58 -18.94
CA ASP A 37 5.48 -3.56 -19.93
C ASP A 37 4.77 -3.41 -21.29
N ASN A 38 5.49 -2.88 -22.28
CA ASN A 38 4.97 -2.69 -23.64
C ASN A 38 4.62 -4.01 -24.35
N LYS A 39 5.21 -5.13 -23.93
CA LYS A 39 5.08 -6.43 -24.61
C LYS A 39 3.89 -7.21 -24.08
N TYR A 40 3.72 -7.23 -22.76
CA TYR A 40 2.73 -8.07 -22.08
C TYR A 40 1.48 -7.31 -21.62
N GLN A 41 1.55 -5.99 -21.52
CA GLN A 41 0.41 -5.16 -21.15
C GLN A 41 -0.12 -4.45 -22.39
N LYS A 42 -1.45 -4.34 -22.51
CA LYS A 42 -2.11 -3.67 -23.63
C LYS A 42 -2.10 -2.14 -23.48
N ILE A 43 -0.99 -1.60 -23.01
CA ILE A 43 -0.78 -0.17 -22.78
C ILE A 43 -0.46 0.55 -24.07
N ALA A 44 -0.68 1.88 -24.07
CA ALA A 44 -0.03 2.73 -25.06
C ALA A 44 1.50 2.59 -24.89
N PRO A 45 2.25 2.24 -25.95
CA PRO A 45 3.68 2.01 -25.81
C PRO A 45 4.42 3.23 -25.28
N VAL A 46 5.25 3.02 -24.26
CA VAL A 46 6.21 4.02 -23.76
C VAL A 46 7.60 3.74 -24.36
N PRO A 47 8.60 4.63 -24.22
CA PRO A 47 9.96 4.34 -24.69
C PRO A 47 10.48 2.99 -24.16
N LYS A 48 11.14 2.21 -25.04
CA LYS A 48 11.56 0.83 -24.76
C LYS A 48 12.36 0.67 -23.46
N ALA A 49 13.18 1.66 -23.11
CA ALA A 49 14.00 1.63 -21.90
C ALA A 49 13.16 1.60 -20.61
N ILE A 50 12.02 2.29 -20.59
CA ILE A 50 11.17 2.42 -19.39
C ILE A 50 9.92 1.52 -19.44
N GLY A 51 9.63 0.93 -20.60
CA GLY A 51 8.51 0.00 -20.85
C GLY A 51 8.90 -1.48 -20.88
N ASN A 52 10.02 -1.85 -20.27
CA ASN A 52 10.42 -3.25 -20.08
C ASN A 52 10.06 -3.72 -18.67
N GLY A 53 9.03 -4.57 -18.56
CA GLY A 53 8.52 -5.05 -17.26
C GLY A 53 9.41 -6.09 -16.58
N GLN A 54 10.53 -6.47 -17.22
CA GLN A 54 11.55 -7.35 -16.64
C GLN A 54 12.82 -6.60 -16.24
N ASP A 55 12.86 -5.28 -16.42
CA ASP A 55 14.00 -4.44 -16.05
C ASP A 55 13.60 -3.44 -14.94
N PRO A 56 13.62 -3.86 -13.66
CA PRO A 56 13.22 -2.98 -12.56
C PRO A 56 14.08 -1.71 -12.49
N LYS A 57 15.36 -1.76 -12.89
CA LYS A 57 16.29 -0.63 -12.78
C LYS A 57 15.85 0.57 -13.61
N ASN A 58 15.30 0.34 -14.80
CA ASN A 58 14.91 1.42 -15.70
C ASN A 58 13.40 1.60 -15.81
N ASN A 59 12.60 0.71 -15.23
CA ASN A 59 11.15 0.70 -15.41
C ASN A 59 10.48 2.01 -14.96
N LEU A 60 9.51 2.49 -15.75
CA LEU A 60 8.75 3.72 -15.52
C LEU A 60 8.19 3.82 -14.10
N TYR A 61 7.63 2.74 -13.56
CA TYR A 61 6.95 2.77 -12.26
C TYR A 61 7.87 2.44 -11.07
N TRP A 62 9.15 2.11 -11.31
CA TRP A 62 10.06 1.66 -10.25
C TRP A 62 11.40 2.38 -10.23
N GLY A 63 12.27 2.11 -11.21
CA GLY A 63 13.65 2.61 -11.21
C GLY A 63 13.87 3.88 -12.03
N ALA A 64 12.95 4.25 -12.92
CA ALA A 64 12.99 5.53 -13.63
C ALA A 64 12.83 6.72 -12.67
N ALA A 65 13.11 7.94 -13.15
CA ALA A 65 13.15 9.20 -12.39
C ALA A 65 12.15 9.31 -11.22
N TYR A 66 10.85 9.22 -11.50
CA TYR A 66 9.76 9.29 -10.50
C TYR A 66 9.14 7.92 -10.19
N GLY A 67 9.80 6.83 -10.59
CA GLY A 67 9.46 5.48 -10.19
C GLY A 67 9.61 5.30 -8.68
N PHE A 68 8.87 4.32 -8.13
CA PHE A 68 8.69 4.15 -6.69
C PHE A 68 10.01 4.10 -5.92
N LYS A 69 10.93 3.18 -6.28
CA LYS A 69 12.21 3.04 -5.60
C LYS A 69 13.06 4.30 -5.71
N THR A 70 13.21 4.83 -6.91
CA THR A 70 14.06 6.00 -7.17
C THR A 70 13.57 7.24 -6.45
N TYR A 71 12.25 7.42 -6.37
CA TYR A 71 11.65 8.55 -5.66
C TYR A 71 11.71 8.36 -4.13
N PHE A 72 11.28 7.20 -3.61
CA PHE A 72 11.22 6.97 -2.15
C PHE A 72 12.60 6.94 -1.48
N THR A 73 13.63 6.44 -2.15
CA THR A 73 15.02 6.43 -1.63
C THR A 73 15.57 7.86 -1.40
N LYS A 74 15.00 8.87 -2.05
CA LYS A 74 15.40 10.28 -1.88
C LYS A 74 14.64 11.01 -0.76
N GLN A 75 13.60 10.38 -0.19
CA GLN A 75 12.77 10.99 0.84
C GLN A 75 13.45 10.84 2.19
N LYS A 76 13.60 11.96 2.92
CA LYS A 76 14.44 12.03 4.12
C LYS A 76 13.86 11.25 5.29
N GLU A 77 12.56 11.03 5.33
CA GLU A 77 11.87 10.34 6.41
C GLU A 77 11.91 8.81 6.27
N TRP A 78 12.38 8.28 5.14
CA TRP A 78 12.43 6.85 4.86
C TRP A 78 13.87 6.34 4.75
N GLN A 79 14.23 5.37 5.58
CA GLN A 79 15.52 4.68 5.51
C GLN A 79 15.33 3.29 4.90
N VAL A 80 16.15 2.94 3.91
CA VAL A 80 16.20 1.56 3.39
C VAL A 80 16.85 0.66 4.43
N VAL A 81 16.13 -0.37 4.88
CA VAL A 81 16.64 -1.35 5.86
C VAL A 81 16.98 -2.70 5.22
N GLN A 82 16.36 -3.04 4.10
CA GLN A 82 16.63 -4.28 3.39
C GLN A 82 16.23 -4.19 1.92
N ILE A 83 17.00 -4.84 1.05
CA ILE A 83 16.66 -5.06 -0.36
C ILE A 83 16.81 -6.56 -0.64
N ASN A 84 15.77 -7.16 -1.20
CA ASN A 84 15.70 -8.58 -1.53
C ASN A 84 15.46 -8.78 -3.02
N GLN A 85 15.91 -9.92 -3.55
CA GLN A 85 15.57 -10.41 -4.88
C GLN A 85 14.85 -11.77 -4.74
N PRO A 86 13.51 -11.77 -4.67
CA PRO A 86 12.74 -13.00 -4.52
C PRO A 86 12.97 -13.98 -5.67
N LYS A 87 13.08 -15.27 -5.36
CA LYS A 87 13.42 -16.32 -6.33
C LYS A 87 12.28 -16.75 -7.26
N SER A 88 11.04 -16.33 -6.98
CA SER A 88 9.85 -16.79 -7.72
C SER A 88 9.76 -16.24 -9.15
N GLY A 89 10.53 -15.21 -9.50
CA GLY A 89 10.48 -14.54 -10.80
C GLY A 89 9.25 -13.66 -11.03
N LYS A 90 8.22 -13.77 -10.17
CA LYS A 90 7.05 -12.89 -10.14
C LYS A 90 7.37 -11.52 -9.57
N ILE A 91 8.17 -11.48 -8.50
CA ILE A 91 8.69 -10.25 -7.89
C ILE A 91 10.18 -10.19 -8.19
N LEU A 92 10.62 -9.14 -8.87
CA LEU A 92 12.00 -8.98 -9.33
C LEU A 92 12.88 -8.27 -8.28
N GLU A 93 12.27 -7.40 -7.50
CA GLU A 93 12.94 -6.67 -6.44
C GLU A 93 11.94 -6.36 -5.33
N GLU A 94 12.40 -6.41 -4.10
CA GLU A 94 11.66 -6.02 -2.92
C GLU A 94 12.53 -5.11 -2.08
N ILE A 95 11.96 -4.02 -1.59
CA ILE A 95 12.64 -3.05 -0.73
C ILE A 95 11.80 -2.77 0.49
N ILE A 96 12.46 -2.80 1.65
CA ILE A 96 11.83 -2.51 2.93
C ILE A 96 12.42 -1.19 3.43
N TYR A 97 11.53 -0.23 3.68
CA TYR A 97 11.84 1.04 4.31
C TYR A 97 11.34 1.07 5.75
N LYS A 98 12.09 1.73 6.62
CA LYS A 98 11.70 2.11 7.97
C LYS A 98 11.55 3.62 8.03
N HIS A 99 10.44 4.10 8.58
CA HIS A 99 10.30 5.53 8.88
C HIS A 99 11.28 5.91 10.01
N GLN A 100 11.99 7.04 9.88
CA GLN A 100 13.03 7.44 10.85
C GLN A 100 12.46 7.70 12.24
N ASP A 101 11.36 8.46 12.34
CA ASP A 101 10.83 8.92 13.64
C ASP A 101 9.62 8.15 14.19
N LYS A 102 9.12 7.13 13.46
CA LYS A 102 7.85 6.43 13.79
C LYS A 102 8.01 4.93 13.57
N ASP A 103 7.38 4.06 14.37
CA ASP A 103 7.45 2.59 14.15
C ASP A 103 6.54 2.16 12.99
N ILE A 104 6.94 2.54 11.77
CA ILE A 104 6.24 2.27 10.52
C ILE A 104 7.19 1.60 9.53
N TYR A 105 6.72 0.54 8.88
CA TYR A 105 7.43 -0.12 7.79
C TYR A 105 6.67 0.05 6.48
N LEU A 106 7.42 0.29 5.42
CA LEU A 106 6.92 0.27 4.05
C LEU A 106 7.63 -0.86 3.32
N ILE A 107 6.89 -1.89 2.94
CA ILE A 107 7.37 -2.96 2.06
C ILE A 107 6.91 -2.60 0.65
N ALA A 108 7.82 -2.53 -0.31
CA ALA A 108 7.47 -2.33 -1.71
C ALA A 108 8.06 -3.43 -2.59
N GLN A 109 7.24 -3.96 -3.50
CA GLN A 109 7.59 -5.07 -4.37
C GLN A 109 7.40 -4.68 -5.84
N ALA A 110 8.46 -4.84 -6.64
CA ALA A 110 8.46 -4.69 -8.08
C ALA A 110 8.02 -6.00 -8.74
N TYR A 111 6.74 -6.08 -9.10
CA TYR A 111 6.18 -7.22 -9.81
C TYR A 111 6.57 -7.17 -11.28
N ASN A 112 7.13 -8.27 -11.77
CA ASN A 112 7.43 -8.47 -13.18
C ASN A 112 6.18 -8.18 -14.03
N GLY A 113 6.28 -7.24 -14.96
CA GLY A 113 5.15 -6.67 -15.70
C GLY A 113 4.32 -7.68 -16.49
N LYS A 114 4.89 -8.85 -16.80
CA LYS A 114 4.18 -10.00 -17.39
C LYS A 114 3.07 -10.56 -16.48
N TYR A 115 3.21 -10.41 -15.16
CA TYR A 115 2.32 -10.98 -14.13
C TYR A 115 1.43 -9.90 -13.50
N ILE A 116 0.98 -8.93 -14.30
CA ILE A 116 0.11 -7.84 -13.81
C ILE A 116 -1.20 -8.37 -13.21
N ASN A 117 -1.78 -9.41 -13.80
CA ASN A 117 -3.01 -10.00 -13.29
C ASN A 117 -2.80 -10.62 -11.90
N ASP A 118 -1.70 -11.36 -11.72
CA ASP A 118 -1.32 -11.90 -10.41
C ASP A 118 -1.01 -10.79 -9.38
N THR A 119 -0.57 -9.62 -9.85
CA THR A 119 -0.32 -8.45 -8.99
C THR A 119 -1.65 -7.88 -8.48
N VAL A 120 -2.66 -7.80 -9.34
CA VAL A 120 -4.01 -7.38 -8.96
C VAL A 120 -4.66 -8.40 -8.04
N ASP A 121 -4.50 -9.70 -8.29
CA ASP A 121 -5.00 -10.76 -7.40
C ASP A 121 -4.37 -10.67 -6.00
N ASP A 122 -3.04 -10.54 -5.92
CA ASP A 122 -2.37 -10.34 -4.63
C ASP A 122 -2.80 -9.04 -3.94
N PHE A 123 -2.98 -7.95 -4.69
CA PHE A 123 -3.50 -6.69 -4.14
C PHE A 123 -4.89 -6.87 -3.51
N ILE A 124 -5.80 -7.56 -4.20
CA ILE A 124 -7.15 -7.83 -3.72
C ILE A 124 -7.09 -8.74 -2.47
N ASP A 125 -6.29 -9.80 -2.49
CA ASP A 125 -6.12 -10.71 -1.37
C ASP A 125 -5.57 -10.00 -0.13
N TYR A 126 -4.53 -9.18 -0.29
CA TYR A 126 -3.93 -8.44 0.81
C TYR A 126 -4.89 -7.41 1.37
N SER A 127 -5.63 -6.72 0.50
CA SER A 127 -6.64 -5.74 0.94
C SER A 127 -7.80 -6.42 1.67
N ALA A 128 -8.15 -7.67 1.33
CA ALA A 128 -9.10 -8.52 2.05
C ALA A 128 -8.54 -9.12 3.36
N GLY A 129 -7.33 -8.72 3.77
CA GLY A 129 -6.66 -9.26 4.95
C GLY A 129 -6.21 -10.72 4.82
N LYS A 130 -6.11 -11.24 3.58
CA LYS A 130 -5.67 -12.61 3.27
C LYS A 130 -4.19 -12.64 2.92
N LYS A 131 -3.60 -13.85 2.94
CA LYS A 131 -2.16 -14.06 2.63
C LYS A 131 -1.24 -13.13 3.44
N ALA A 132 -1.46 -13.05 4.75
CA ALA A 132 -0.50 -12.41 5.65
C ALA A 132 0.86 -13.12 5.55
N MET A 133 1.94 -12.36 5.52
CA MET A 133 3.28 -12.92 5.31
C MET A 133 4.35 -12.24 6.17
N PRO A 134 5.33 -13.01 6.68
CA PRO A 134 6.40 -12.49 7.49
C PRO A 134 7.58 -11.96 6.65
N PHE A 135 8.04 -10.75 6.98
CA PHE A 135 9.29 -10.18 6.51
C PHE A 135 10.30 -10.15 7.64
N LYS A 136 11.35 -10.98 7.52
CA LYS A 136 12.41 -11.09 8.54
C LYS A 136 13.43 -9.98 8.36
N LEU A 137 13.57 -9.14 9.38
CA LEU A 137 14.63 -8.15 9.52
C LEU A 137 15.62 -8.64 10.60
N ALA A 138 16.77 -7.97 10.73
CA ALA A 138 17.84 -8.38 11.64
C ALA A 138 17.39 -8.61 13.09
N ASN A 139 16.44 -7.81 13.61
CA ASN A 139 16.01 -7.83 15.00
C ASN A 139 14.50 -8.04 15.20
N LYS A 140 13.70 -8.13 14.13
CA LYS A 140 12.24 -8.35 14.23
C LYS A 140 11.66 -8.96 12.98
N THR A 141 10.45 -9.50 13.10
CA THR A 141 9.61 -9.88 11.97
C THR A 141 8.51 -8.84 11.80
N VAL A 142 8.31 -8.35 10.58
CA VAL A 142 7.21 -7.46 10.22
C VAL A 142 6.20 -8.25 9.41
N MET A 143 4.93 -8.25 9.83
CA MET A 143 3.86 -8.92 9.09
C MET A 143 3.27 -7.96 8.05
N ALA A 144 3.32 -8.30 6.77
CA ALA A 144 2.64 -7.56 5.70
C ALA A 144 1.71 -8.47 4.89
N GLY A 145 1.43 -8.12 3.63
CA GLY A 145 0.36 -8.76 2.86
C GLY A 145 -0.99 -8.47 3.52
N GLY A 146 -1.77 -9.52 3.82
CA GLY A 146 -3.02 -9.41 4.57
C GLY A 146 -2.91 -8.86 6.00
N SER A 147 -1.71 -8.63 6.53
CA SER A 147 -1.53 -7.94 7.82
C SER A 147 -1.27 -6.44 7.69
N ALA A 148 -1.11 -5.90 6.47
CA ALA A 148 -0.85 -4.48 6.27
C ALA A 148 -2.07 -3.61 6.62
N ASP A 149 -1.80 -2.41 7.12
CA ASP A 149 -2.81 -1.39 7.43
C ASP A 149 -3.23 -0.61 6.18
N LEU A 150 -2.30 -0.45 5.24
CA LEU A 150 -2.52 0.15 3.93
C LEU A 150 -1.88 -0.71 2.84
N VAL A 151 -2.68 -1.10 1.85
CA VAL A 151 -2.22 -1.78 0.64
C VAL A 151 -2.34 -0.85 -0.56
N VAL A 152 -1.27 -0.71 -1.34
CA VAL A 152 -1.23 0.23 -2.48
C VAL A 152 -0.88 -0.54 -3.75
N TYR A 153 -1.69 -0.35 -4.79
CA TYR A 153 -1.38 -0.80 -6.14
C TYR A 153 -0.90 0.38 -7.00
N ILE A 154 0.17 0.16 -7.77
CA ILE A 154 0.72 1.10 -8.76
C ILE A 154 0.93 0.36 -10.07
N GLY A 155 0.40 0.91 -11.17
CA GLY A 155 0.72 0.40 -12.51
C GLY A 155 -0.40 0.63 -13.52
N HIS A 156 -0.41 -0.19 -14.57
CA HIS A 156 -1.54 -0.25 -15.50
C HIS A 156 -2.78 -0.84 -14.82
N ASP A 157 -3.98 -0.48 -15.26
CA ASP A 157 -5.21 -1.07 -14.73
C ASP A 157 -5.58 -2.31 -15.55
N SER A 158 -5.15 -3.49 -15.10
CA SER A 158 -5.45 -4.72 -15.83
C SER A 158 -6.94 -5.09 -15.82
N LEU A 159 -7.72 -4.58 -14.85
CA LEU A 159 -9.16 -4.85 -14.77
C LEU A 159 -9.93 -4.15 -15.90
N MET A 160 -9.28 -3.26 -16.66
CA MET A 160 -9.78 -2.75 -17.93
C MET A 160 -9.87 -3.85 -19.01
N GLU A 161 -9.05 -4.91 -18.91
CA GLU A 161 -8.98 -5.99 -19.90
C GLU A 161 -9.60 -7.31 -19.44
N TRP A 162 -9.80 -7.53 -18.14
CA TRP A 162 -10.34 -8.79 -17.61
C TRP A 162 -11.09 -8.62 -16.27
N SER A 163 -11.86 -9.62 -15.84
CA SER A 163 -12.75 -9.54 -14.67
C SER A 163 -12.29 -10.36 -13.45
N TRP A 164 -12.29 -9.74 -12.27
CA TRP A 164 -11.96 -10.34 -10.97
C TRP A 164 -12.97 -11.40 -10.48
N LYS A 165 -14.20 -11.42 -11.01
CA LYS A 165 -15.34 -12.20 -10.45
C LYS A 165 -15.08 -13.69 -10.26
N LYS A 166 -14.21 -14.28 -11.10
CA LYS A 166 -13.90 -15.71 -11.04
C LYS A 166 -13.09 -16.10 -9.79
N TYR A 167 -12.43 -15.14 -9.14
CA TYR A 167 -11.41 -15.42 -8.13
C TYR A 167 -11.78 -14.96 -6.72
N LEU A 168 -12.89 -14.25 -6.52
CA LEU A 168 -13.34 -13.87 -5.17
C LEU A 168 -14.35 -14.90 -4.63
N PRO A 169 -13.98 -15.69 -3.60
CA PRO A 169 -14.91 -16.62 -2.96
C PRO A 169 -16.03 -15.87 -2.25
N ASP A 170 -17.25 -16.41 -2.28
CA ASP A 170 -18.39 -15.81 -1.56
C ASP A 170 -18.13 -15.66 -0.06
N SER A 171 -17.31 -16.54 0.52
CA SER A 171 -16.90 -16.50 1.94
C SER A 171 -16.01 -15.32 2.32
N TRP A 172 -15.57 -14.52 1.36
CA TRP A 172 -14.76 -13.32 1.60
C TRP A 172 -15.60 -12.04 1.59
N ARG A 173 -16.86 -12.14 1.19
CA ARG A 173 -17.76 -10.99 1.08
C ARG A 173 -18.00 -10.38 2.45
N TRP A 174 -18.03 -9.05 2.49
CA TRP A 174 -18.25 -8.26 3.71
C TRP A 174 -19.42 -8.79 4.57
N GLU A 175 -20.53 -9.15 3.93
CA GLU A 175 -21.75 -9.60 4.61
C GLU A 175 -21.61 -10.97 5.27
N THR A 176 -20.61 -11.76 4.86
CA THR A 176 -20.33 -13.10 5.41
C THR A 176 -19.32 -13.09 6.56
N LEU A 177 -18.66 -11.96 6.79
CA LEU A 177 -17.67 -11.80 7.85
C LEU A 177 -18.34 -11.69 9.23
N SER A 178 -17.69 -12.23 10.26
CA SER A 178 -18.09 -11.97 11.66
C SER A 178 -17.93 -10.48 12.00
N LYS A 179 -18.59 -10.00 13.06
CA LYS A 179 -18.46 -8.60 13.50
C LYS A 179 -17.01 -8.20 13.78
N GLU A 180 -16.22 -9.09 14.40
CA GLU A 180 -14.80 -8.84 14.66
C GLU A 180 -14.00 -8.71 13.36
N GLN A 181 -14.27 -9.60 12.39
CA GLN A 181 -13.64 -9.55 11.07
C GLN A 181 -14.02 -8.27 10.31
N GLN A 182 -15.28 -7.83 10.42
CA GLN A 182 -15.77 -6.59 9.84
C GLN A 182 -15.06 -5.36 10.40
N GLU A 183 -14.87 -5.28 11.72
CA GLU A 183 -14.14 -4.17 12.34
C GLU A 183 -12.67 -4.15 11.92
N LYS A 184 -12.03 -5.32 11.86
CA LYS A 184 -10.66 -5.44 11.31
C LYS A 184 -10.58 -5.09 9.82
N GLN A 185 -11.63 -5.35 9.06
CA GLN A 185 -11.67 -5.05 7.62
C GLN A 185 -11.86 -3.54 7.37
N LYS A 186 -12.70 -2.88 8.17
CA LYS A 186 -12.91 -1.43 8.14
C LYS A 186 -11.66 -0.61 8.48
N SER A 187 -10.78 -1.14 9.34
CA SER A 187 -9.55 -0.46 9.71
C SER A 187 -8.47 -0.49 8.63
N ARG A 188 -8.67 -1.28 7.56
CA ARG A 188 -7.75 -1.39 6.43
C ARG A 188 -8.09 -0.39 5.34
N TYR A 189 -7.03 0.16 4.76
CA TYR A 189 -7.13 1.06 3.63
C TYR A 189 -6.52 0.43 2.38
N ALA A 190 -7.10 0.76 1.23
CA ALA A 190 -6.52 0.43 -0.07
C ALA A 190 -6.39 1.68 -0.94
N ALA A 191 -5.34 1.75 -1.74
CA ALA A 191 -5.17 2.80 -2.73
C ALA A 191 -4.72 2.24 -4.08
N VAL A 192 -5.21 2.82 -5.17
CA VAL A 192 -4.92 2.35 -6.52
C VAL A 192 -4.54 3.52 -7.42
N PHE A 193 -3.26 3.58 -7.78
CA PHE A 193 -2.70 4.50 -8.76
C PHE A 193 -2.58 3.79 -10.11
N ALA A 194 -3.68 3.82 -10.85
CA ALA A 194 -3.80 3.29 -12.21
C ALA A 194 -4.80 4.15 -13.00
N CYS A 195 -5.02 3.91 -14.29
CA CYS A 195 -6.00 4.67 -15.06
C CYS A 195 -7.43 4.23 -14.74
N LYS A 196 -8.34 5.18 -14.44
CA LYS A 196 -9.77 4.89 -14.18
C LYS A 196 -10.03 3.86 -13.06
N SER A 197 -9.14 3.78 -12.08
CA SER A 197 -9.19 2.71 -11.07
C SER A 197 -10.48 2.71 -10.26
N GLN A 198 -11.15 3.86 -10.10
CA GLN A 198 -12.45 3.91 -9.41
C GLN A 198 -13.46 2.99 -10.10
N GLN A 199 -13.58 3.05 -11.42
CA GLN A 199 -14.57 2.25 -12.16
C GLN A 199 -14.30 0.75 -12.02
N TYR A 200 -13.04 0.33 -12.12
CA TYR A 200 -12.68 -1.08 -12.26
C TYR A 200 -12.35 -1.77 -10.92
N PHE A 201 -11.79 -1.05 -9.95
CA PHE A 201 -11.49 -1.57 -8.61
C PHE A 201 -12.63 -1.35 -7.60
N THR A 202 -13.65 -0.54 -7.90
CA THR A 202 -14.85 -0.46 -7.03
C THR A 202 -15.49 -1.83 -6.81
N PRO A 203 -15.84 -2.61 -7.86
CA PRO A 203 -16.60 -3.84 -7.64
C PRO A 203 -15.91 -4.90 -6.76
N PRO A 204 -14.58 -5.18 -6.86
CA PRO A 204 -13.93 -6.10 -5.94
C PRO A 204 -13.76 -5.49 -4.54
N LEU A 205 -13.34 -4.23 -4.43
CA LEU A 205 -13.02 -3.63 -3.12
C LEU A 205 -14.26 -3.37 -2.26
N SER A 206 -15.36 -2.92 -2.86
CA SER A 206 -16.60 -2.65 -2.12
C SER A 206 -17.24 -3.93 -1.60
N ARG A 207 -17.17 -5.04 -2.36
CA ARG A 207 -17.66 -6.36 -1.92
C ARG A 207 -16.89 -6.94 -0.75
N LEU A 208 -15.64 -6.54 -0.60
CA LEU A 208 -14.78 -6.94 0.52
C LEU A 208 -14.89 -5.96 1.70
N GLY A 209 -15.69 -4.89 1.59
CA GLY A 209 -15.85 -3.88 2.63
C GLY A 209 -14.57 -3.10 2.94
N ILE A 210 -13.69 -2.95 1.94
CA ILE A 210 -12.44 -2.21 2.07
C ILE A 210 -12.72 -0.70 2.02
N THR A 211 -11.96 0.11 2.76
CA THR A 211 -12.04 1.57 2.66
C THR A 211 -11.05 2.08 1.62
N PRO A 212 -11.51 2.69 0.51
CA PRO A 212 -10.60 3.29 -0.46
C PRO A 212 -10.03 4.59 0.08
N LEU A 213 -8.72 4.73 0.03
CA LEU A 213 -7.99 5.94 0.41
C LEU A 213 -7.81 6.86 -0.81
N ILE A 214 -7.38 6.30 -1.94
CA ILE A 214 -7.29 6.97 -3.23
C ILE A 214 -7.63 5.99 -4.35
N LEU A 215 -8.53 6.41 -5.24
CA LEU A 215 -8.77 5.83 -6.56
C LEU A 215 -8.68 6.95 -7.60
N THR A 216 -8.70 6.60 -8.89
CA THR A 216 -8.61 7.55 -9.99
C THR A 216 -9.83 7.49 -10.91
N LEU A 217 -10.26 8.65 -11.41
CA LEU A 217 -11.42 8.82 -12.28
C LEU A 217 -11.04 8.80 -13.76
N HIS A 218 -9.81 9.18 -14.08
CA HIS A 218 -9.34 9.37 -15.45
C HIS A 218 -7.98 8.70 -15.67
N ARG A 219 -7.44 8.85 -16.88
CA ARG A 219 -6.06 8.48 -17.19
C ARG A 219 -5.12 9.42 -16.44
N MET A 220 -4.03 8.86 -15.91
CA MET A 220 -3.04 9.61 -15.13
C MET A 220 -1.69 8.89 -15.16
N ALA A 221 -0.62 9.60 -14.84
CA ALA A 221 0.73 9.03 -14.72
C ALA A 221 0.94 8.47 -13.29
N PRO A 222 1.00 7.14 -13.07
CA PRO A 222 1.03 6.54 -11.74
C PRO A 222 2.44 6.59 -11.13
N GLU A 223 2.91 7.81 -10.90
CA GLU A 223 4.26 8.10 -10.39
C GLU A 223 4.26 8.29 -8.87
N ALA A 224 5.43 8.09 -8.27
CA ALA A 224 5.58 7.90 -6.83
C ALA A 224 5.31 9.15 -5.98
N TYR A 225 5.40 10.36 -6.54
CA TYR A 225 5.17 11.60 -5.80
C TYR A 225 3.74 11.70 -5.24
N SER A 226 2.75 11.19 -5.99
CA SER A 226 1.35 11.20 -5.55
C SER A 226 1.11 10.14 -4.46
N VAL A 227 1.78 8.99 -4.58
CA VAL A 227 1.75 7.92 -3.58
C VAL A 227 2.39 8.39 -2.28
N HIS A 228 3.53 9.08 -2.37
CA HIS A 228 4.23 9.66 -1.23
C HIS A 228 3.38 10.70 -0.51
N ALA A 229 2.76 11.64 -1.24
CA ALA A 229 1.84 12.61 -0.66
C ALA A 229 0.67 11.95 0.08
N MET A 230 0.11 10.88 -0.48
CA MET A 230 -0.96 10.09 0.15
C MET A 230 -0.46 9.42 1.44
N ILE A 231 0.66 8.68 1.38
CA ILE A 231 1.20 7.94 2.52
C ILE A 231 1.52 8.91 3.67
N ASN A 232 2.19 10.03 3.39
CA ASN A 232 2.53 11.00 4.43
C ASN A 232 1.29 11.59 5.10
N SER A 233 0.27 11.94 4.31
CA SER A 233 -0.99 12.50 4.84
C SER A 233 -1.76 11.48 5.68
N TRP A 234 -1.82 10.22 5.22
CA TRP A 234 -2.43 9.12 5.97
C TRP A 234 -1.69 8.80 7.28
N LEU A 235 -0.35 8.82 7.26
CA LEU A 235 0.47 8.63 8.45
C LEU A 235 0.35 9.77 9.48
N ASN A 236 -0.17 10.92 9.06
CA ASN A 236 -0.47 12.06 9.93
C ASN A 236 -1.94 12.09 10.38
N GLY A 237 -2.75 11.09 10.01
CA GLY A 237 -4.15 11.00 10.43
C GLY A 237 -5.06 12.04 9.79
N GLU A 238 -4.68 12.57 8.63
CA GLU A 238 -5.46 13.57 7.92
C GLU A 238 -6.76 13.00 7.35
N SER A 239 -7.75 13.87 7.12
CA SER A 239 -9.04 13.45 6.57
C SER A 239 -8.90 12.96 5.12
N LYS A 240 -9.80 12.09 4.65
CA LYS A 240 -9.83 11.65 3.24
C LYS A 240 -9.87 12.84 2.27
N ALA A 241 -10.58 13.91 2.61
CA ALA A 241 -10.66 15.12 1.80
C ALA A 241 -9.30 15.84 1.69
N ASP A 242 -8.57 15.97 2.79
CA ASP A 242 -7.24 16.59 2.82
C ASP A 242 -6.21 15.72 2.08
N ILE A 243 -6.26 14.40 2.27
CA ILE A 243 -5.43 13.43 1.53
C ILE A 243 -5.66 13.61 0.03
N ARG A 244 -6.92 13.62 -0.43
CA ARG A 244 -7.26 13.85 -1.84
C ARG A 244 -6.72 15.17 -2.36
N LEU A 245 -6.88 16.26 -1.59
CA LEU A 245 -6.40 17.58 -1.98
C LEU A 245 -4.87 17.61 -2.12
N LYS A 246 -4.13 17.01 -1.17
CA LYS A 246 -2.66 16.95 -1.22
C LYS A 246 -2.16 16.11 -2.38
N VAL A 247 -2.74 14.92 -2.59
CA VAL A 247 -2.41 14.06 -3.73
C VAL A 247 -2.65 14.78 -5.05
N ALA A 248 -3.80 15.44 -5.20
CA ALA A 248 -4.14 16.21 -6.40
C ALA A 248 -3.22 17.42 -6.61
N SER A 249 -2.85 18.11 -5.54
CA SER A 249 -1.96 19.27 -5.58
C SER A 249 -0.54 18.87 -5.96
N THR A 250 0.00 17.83 -5.33
CA THR A 250 1.33 17.28 -5.68
C THR A 250 1.32 16.77 -7.12
N TYR A 251 0.27 16.06 -7.56
CA TYR A 251 0.16 15.64 -8.95
C TYR A 251 0.23 16.83 -9.91
N SER A 252 -0.53 17.89 -9.65
CA SER A 252 -0.50 19.11 -10.46
C SER A 252 0.87 19.78 -10.51
N GLN A 253 1.62 19.79 -9.41
CA GLN A 253 2.98 20.36 -9.39
C GLN A 253 3.91 19.65 -10.37
N TYR A 254 3.93 18.31 -10.35
CA TYR A 254 4.78 17.52 -11.24
C TYR A 254 4.30 17.52 -12.69
N GLN A 255 2.98 17.56 -12.89
CA GLN A 255 2.35 17.62 -14.21
C GLN A 255 2.21 19.04 -14.76
N LYS A 256 2.74 20.05 -14.06
CA LYS A 256 2.74 21.47 -14.44
C LYS A 256 1.34 22.04 -14.71
N LEU A 257 0.36 21.62 -13.91
CA LEU A 257 -1.01 22.12 -13.97
C LEU A 257 -1.19 23.30 -13.01
N SER A 258 -2.01 24.29 -13.40
CA SER A 258 -2.23 25.53 -12.64
C SER A 258 -3.14 25.38 -11.42
N LYS A 259 -3.94 24.30 -11.35
CA LYS A 259 -4.88 24.01 -10.25
C LYS A 259 -4.72 22.56 -9.78
N PRO A 260 -5.05 22.24 -8.52
CA PRO A 260 -5.08 20.85 -8.05
C PRO A 260 -5.95 19.96 -8.95
N ALA A 261 -5.42 18.80 -9.35
CA ALA A 261 -6.09 17.87 -10.24
C ALA A 261 -7.17 17.02 -9.54
N LEU A 262 -8.07 17.67 -8.78
CA LEU A 262 -9.10 17.01 -7.97
C LEU A 262 -10.04 16.13 -8.81
N HIS A 263 -10.23 16.47 -10.09
CA HIS A 263 -11.03 15.68 -11.03
C HIS A 263 -10.38 14.33 -11.38
N ILE A 264 -9.09 14.13 -11.10
CA ILE A 264 -8.39 12.85 -11.33
C ILE A 264 -8.56 11.89 -10.16
N PHE A 265 -8.62 12.39 -8.92
CA PHE A 265 -8.57 11.57 -7.71
C PHE A 265 -9.89 11.57 -6.96
N THR A 266 -10.19 10.44 -6.32
CA THR A 266 -11.39 10.26 -5.49
C THR A 266 -11.08 9.36 -4.30
N THR A 267 -11.85 9.52 -3.23
CA THR A 267 -11.77 8.72 -2.00
C THR A 267 -13.00 7.84 -1.81
N GLU A 268 -13.88 7.81 -2.83
CA GLU A 268 -15.15 7.12 -2.80
C GLU A 268 -15.24 6.14 -3.97
N TYR A 269 -16.08 5.12 -3.81
CA TYR A 269 -16.44 4.20 -4.88
C TYR A 269 -17.29 4.88 -5.96
N SER A 270 -17.37 4.26 -7.14
CA SER A 270 -18.35 4.66 -8.15
C SER A 270 -19.75 4.38 -7.61
N GLN A 271 -20.65 5.36 -7.73
CA GLN A 271 -22.07 5.18 -7.45
C GLN A 271 -22.73 4.29 -8.49
#